data_AF-A0A0B1TJH6-F1
#
_entry.id   AF-A0A0B1TJH6-F1
#
_cell.length_a   1.000
_cell.length_b   1.000
_cell.length_c   1.000
_cell.angle_alpha   90.00
_cell.angle_beta   90.00
_cell.angle_gamma   90.00
#
_symmetry.space_group_name_H-M   'P 1'
#
loop_
_entity.id
_entity.type
_entity.pdbx_description
1 polymer ?
#
loop_
_entity_poly.entity_id
_entity_poly.type
_entity_poly.pdbx_seq_one_letter_code
_entity_poly.pdbx_strand_id
1 'polypeptide(L)'
;MGDTLASIGTGLFQTHISWEDIEQCIHEEKKIKVHFGPKKSAYQIGSGNGFLSRIGVIEADFQDETQLPQKFVLKVLSFLESIEYGELVAEREGMDLEEIFAGFDEQARNVTMFAIIKYNCGIV
;
A
#
# COMPACT_ATOMS: atom_id res chain seq x y z
N MET A 1 -6.16 -17.15 -13.02
CA MET A 1 -5.56 -15.80 -13.10
C MET A 1 -4.58 -15.72 -11.96
N GLY A 2 -3.34 -15.30 -12.21
CA GLY A 2 -2.33 -15.18 -11.14
C GLY A 2 -2.64 -14.01 -10.22
N ASP A 3 -1.98 -13.98 -9.06
CA ASP A 3 -2.07 -12.87 -8.12
C ASP A 3 -1.52 -11.60 -8.78
N THR A 4 -2.34 -10.56 -8.89
CA THR A 4 -1.95 -9.27 -9.47
C THR A 4 -2.18 -8.16 -8.47
N LEU A 5 -1.58 -6.99 -8.70
CA LEU A 5 -1.85 -5.79 -7.89
C LEU A 5 -3.30 -5.29 -8.01
N ALA A 6 -4.05 -5.81 -8.98
CA ALA A 6 -5.47 -5.52 -9.23
C ALA A 6 -6.43 -6.57 -8.63
N SER A 7 -5.92 -7.65 -8.03
CA SER A 7 -6.75 -8.68 -7.41
C SER A 7 -6.74 -8.57 -5.89
N ILE A 8 -7.90 -8.85 -5.27
CA ILE A 8 -8.03 -8.96 -3.82
C ILE A 8 -7.17 -10.11 -3.31
N GLY A 9 -6.36 -9.84 -2.30
CA GLY A 9 -5.57 -10.80 -1.55
C GLY A 9 -6.06 -11.00 -0.11
N THR A 10 -5.46 -11.95 0.59
CA THR A 10 -5.78 -12.30 1.98
C THR A 10 -4.90 -11.58 3.01
N GLY A 11 -3.94 -10.77 2.54
CA GLY A 11 -2.99 -10.02 3.36
C GLY A 11 -3.54 -8.67 3.83
N LEU A 12 -2.62 -7.82 4.26
CA LEU A 12 -2.91 -6.50 4.80
C LEU A 12 -3.64 -5.64 3.77
N PHE A 13 -4.72 -4.98 4.19
CA PHE A 13 -5.52 -4.06 3.37
C PHE A 13 -6.04 -4.70 2.06
N GLN A 14 -6.40 -5.99 2.11
CA GLN A 14 -6.84 -6.79 0.94
C GLN A 14 -5.77 -6.95 -0.15
N THR A 15 -4.50 -6.74 0.19
CA THR A 15 -3.38 -7.00 -0.71
C THR A 15 -2.83 -8.41 -0.50
N HIS A 16 -1.78 -8.77 -1.22
CA HIS A 16 -1.07 -10.04 -1.03
C HIS A 16 0.09 -9.93 -0.03
N ILE A 17 0.24 -8.78 0.65
CA ILE A 17 1.33 -8.51 1.59
C ILE A 17 0.98 -9.05 2.98
N SER A 18 1.84 -9.91 3.50
CA SER A 18 1.80 -10.45 4.85
C SER A 18 2.64 -9.63 5.83
N TRP A 19 2.63 -10.01 7.11
CA TRP A 19 3.51 -9.39 8.11
C TRP A 19 4.97 -9.78 7.87
N GLU A 20 5.18 -11.03 7.47
CA GLU A 20 6.48 -11.62 7.16
C GLU A 20 7.15 -10.90 5.97
N ASP A 21 6.37 -10.46 4.98
CA ASP A 21 6.87 -9.64 3.88
C ASP A 21 7.42 -8.28 4.36
N ILE A 22 6.79 -7.68 5.39
CA ILE A 22 7.28 -6.43 5.99
C ILE A 22 8.57 -6.67 6.77
N GLU A 23 8.66 -7.76 7.54
CA GLU A 23 9.88 -8.15 8.25
C GLU A 23 11.04 -8.37 7.27
N GLN A 24 10.77 -9.10 6.18
CA GLN A 24 11.75 -9.36 5.12
C GLN A 24 12.19 -8.06 4.44
N CYS A 25 11.25 -7.15 4.14
CA CYS A 25 11.58 -5.82 3.64
C CYS A 25 12.53 -5.08 4.61
N ILE A 26 12.19 -5.01 5.90
CA ILE A 26 12.98 -4.28 6.91
C ILE A 26 14.40 -4.85 6.94
N HIS A 27 14.51 -6.18 6.85
CA HIS A 27 15.78 -6.86 6.77
C HIS A 27 16.56 -6.50 5.51
N GLU A 28 15.93 -6.49 4.34
CA GLU A 28 16.58 -6.15 3.08
C GLU A 28 17.07 -4.70 3.04
N GLU A 29 16.27 -3.77 3.54
CA GLU A 29 16.57 -2.34 3.50
C GLU A 29 17.51 -1.87 4.60
N LYS A 30 17.25 -2.27 5.84
CA LYS A 30 17.95 -1.76 7.03
C LYS A 30 19.02 -2.72 7.55
N LYS A 31 19.06 -3.97 7.05
CA LYS A 31 19.92 -5.04 7.55
C LYS A 31 19.66 -5.39 9.02
N ILE A 32 18.43 -5.14 9.49
CA ILE A 32 17.97 -5.45 10.85
C ILE A 32 16.96 -6.59 10.75
N LYS A 33 17.14 -7.65 11.54
CA LYS A 33 16.11 -8.69 11.69
C LYS A 33 15.15 -8.26 12.79
N VAL A 34 13.86 -8.32 12.51
CA VAL A 34 12.80 -7.99 13.46
C VAL A 34 11.67 -8.99 13.34
N HIS A 35 10.95 -9.18 14.45
CA HIS A 35 9.69 -9.91 14.46
C HIS A 35 8.58 -9.07 15.09
N PHE A 36 7.43 -9.02 14.44
CA PHE A 36 6.25 -8.38 14.99
C PHE A 36 5.60 -9.26 16.07
N GLY A 37 5.27 -8.67 17.20
CA GLY A 37 4.66 -9.35 18.33
C GLY A 37 3.17 -9.68 18.18
N PRO A 38 2.56 -10.27 19.22
CA PRO A 38 1.15 -10.66 19.21
C PRO A 38 0.18 -9.47 19.31
N LYS A 39 0.63 -8.28 19.73
CA LYS A 39 -0.19 -7.07 19.84
C LYS A 39 -0.03 -6.13 18.63
N LYS A 40 0.68 -6.57 17.59
CA LYS A 40 0.78 -5.84 16.33
C LYS A 40 -0.61 -5.53 15.77
N SER A 41 -0.76 -4.37 15.18
CA SER A 41 -2.01 -3.99 14.53
C SER A 41 -1.77 -3.14 13.29
N ALA A 42 -2.72 -3.20 12.38
CA ALA A 42 -2.72 -2.42 11.15
C ALA A 42 -4.11 -1.86 10.90
N TYR A 43 -4.21 -0.60 10.53
CA TYR A 43 -5.46 -0.01 10.06
C TYR A 43 -5.22 0.87 8.85
N GLN A 44 -6.14 0.78 7.90
CA GLN A 44 -6.05 1.51 6.64
C GLN A 44 -6.37 2.99 6.88
N ILE A 45 -5.63 3.86 6.19
CA ILE A 45 -5.87 5.30 6.13
C ILE A 45 -5.89 5.74 4.67
N GLY A 46 -6.48 6.91 4.39
CA GLY A 46 -6.46 7.46 3.04
C GLY A 46 -7.27 6.65 2.01
N SER A 47 -8.28 5.88 2.45
CA SER A 47 -9.25 5.26 1.53
C SER A 47 -9.88 6.31 0.61
N GLY A 48 -9.94 6.03 -0.68
CA GLY A 48 -10.37 6.96 -1.73
C GLY A 48 -9.35 8.05 -2.08
N ASN A 49 -8.23 8.13 -1.37
CA ASN A 49 -7.14 9.10 -1.58
C ASN A 49 -5.76 8.43 -1.73
N GLY A 50 -5.72 7.08 -1.82
CA GLY A 50 -4.49 6.30 -1.79
C GLY A 50 -3.67 6.33 -3.08
N PHE A 51 -4.32 6.62 -4.22
CA PHE A 51 -3.81 6.66 -5.59
C PHE A 51 -2.75 5.57 -5.91
N LEU A 52 -3.20 4.46 -6.52
CA LEU A 52 -2.38 3.27 -6.81
C LEU A 52 -1.72 2.65 -5.56
N SER A 53 -2.26 2.89 -4.38
CA SER A 53 -1.76 2.30 -3.14
C SER A 53 -2.83 2.14 -2.08
N ARG A 54 -2.75 1.03 -1.35
CA ARG A 54 -3.39 0.88 -0.03
C ARG A 54 -2.42 1.41 1.01
N ILE A 55 -2.85 2.39 1.80
CA ILE A 55 -2.02 3.02 2.83
C ILE A 55 -2.59 2.66 4.19
N GLY A 56 -1.73 2.34 5.15
CA GLY A 56 -2.16 2.09 6.51
C GLY A 56 -1.11 2.45 7.54
N VAL A 57 -1.55 2.53 8.78
CA VAL A 57 -0.67 2.73 9.92
C VAL A 57 -0.43 1.38 10.58
N ILE A 58 0.84 1.10 10.85
CA ILE A 58 1.29 -0.10 11.56
C ILE A 58 1.66 0.29 12.99
N GLU A 59 1.13 -0.46 13.95
CA GLU A 59 1.64 -0.50 15.32
C GLU A 59 2.39 -1.82 15.47
N ALA A 60 3.71 -1.74 15.60
CA ALA A 60 4.60 -2.85 15.27
C ALA A 60 4.73 -3.90 16.37
N ASP A 61 4.73 -3.49 17.64
CA ASP A 61 4.94 -4.41 18.76
C ASP A 61 6.20 -5.29 18.55
N PHE A 62 7.29 -4.71 18.05
CA PHE A 62 8.52 -5.46 17.77
C PHE A 62 9.02 -6.15 19.05
N GLN A 63 9.32 -7.45 18.95
CA GLN A 63 9.79 -8.24 20.09
C GLN A 63 11.30 -8.11 20.32
N ASP A 64 12.04 -7.76 19.27
CA ASP A 64 13.48 -7.55 19.33
C ASP A 64 13.79 -6.10 19.78
N GLU A 65 14.86 -5.91 20.55
CA GLU A 65 15.37 -4.57 20.86
C GLU A 65 15.86 -3.91 19.57
N THR A 66 15.09 -2.95 19.07
CA THR A 66 15.36 -2.25 17.82
C THR A 66 15.18 -0.74 17.99
N GLN A 67 15.95 0.03 17.22
CA GLN A 67 15.79 1.49 17.14
C GLN A 67 14.69 1.91 16.16
N LEU A 68 13.97 0.94 15.56
CA LEU A 68 12.89 1.21 14.63
C LEU A 68 11.67 1.83 15.34
N PRO A 69 10.90 2.68 14.65
CA PRO A 69 9.70 3.26 15.20
C PRO A 69 8.65 2.18 15.51
N GLN A 70 8.00 2.30 16.67
CA GLN A 70 6.90 1.41 17.08
C GLN A 70 5.59 1.69 16.30
N LYS A 71 5.52 2.83 15.63
CA LYS A 71 4.38 3.24 14.80
C LYS A 71 4.88 3.90 13.53
N PHE A 72 4.45 3.42 12.38
CA PHE A 72 4.87 3.93 11.07
C PHE A 72 3.77 3.78 10.01
N VAL A 73 3.95 4.45 8.88
CA VAL A 73 3.03 4.34 7.73
C VAL A 73 3.56 3.28 6.76
N LEU A 74 2.70 2.33 6.41
CA LEU A 74 2.93 1.37 5.35
C LEU A 74 2.15 1.80 4.11
N LYS A 75 2.85 1.96 2.99
CA LYS A 75 2.25 2.19 1.67
C LYS A 75 2.48 0.97 0.79
N VAL A 76 1.42 0.25 0.48
CA VAL A 76 1.44 -0.94 -0.38
C VAL A 76 0.90 -0.58 -1.75
N LEU A 77 1.70 -0.82 -2.80
CA LEU A 77 1.23 -0.65 -4.18
C LEU A 77 0.06 -1.60 -4.45
N SER A 78 -1.05 -1.04 -4.94
CA SER A 78 -2.26 -1.79 -5.26
C SER A 78 -3.12 -0.97 -6.20
N PHE A 79 -3.67 -1.60 -7.22
CA PHE A 79 -4.62 -0.98 -8.14
C PHE A 79 -6.06 -1.03 -7.62
N LEU A 80 -6.32 -1.73 -6.50
CA LEU A 80 -7.66 -1.86 -5.94
C LEU A 80 -8.29 -0.50 -5.61
N GLU A 81 -7.56 0.42 -4.97
CA GLU A 81 -8.08 1.77 -4.67
C GLU A 81 -8.46 2.55 -5.94
N SER A 82 -7.64 2.45 -6.99
CA SER A 82 -7.90 3.12 -8.26
C SER A 82 -9.09 2.49 -9.00
N ILE A 83 -9.23 1.16 -8.93
CA ILE A 83 -10.38 0.45 -9.50
C ILE A 83 -11.66 0.82 -8.75
N GLU A 84 -11.67 0.71 -7.42
CA GLU A 84 -12.84 1.04 -6.59
C GLU A 84 -13.26 2.50 -6.75
N TYR A 85 -12.30 3.42 -6.78
CA TYR A 85 -12.59 4.83 -7.02
C TYR A 85 -13.08 5.07 -8.46
N GLY A 86 -12.50 4.38 -9.45
CA GLY A 86 -12.93 4.45 -10.84
C GLY A 86 -14.35 3.96 -11.04
N GLU A 87 -14.71 2.82 -10.46
CA GLU A 87 -16.06 2.27 -10.48
C GLU A 87 -17.07 3.22 -9.83
N LEU A 88 -16.71 3.81 -8.69
CA LEU A 88 -17.56 4.77 -7.98
C LEU A 88 -17.77 6.07 -8.78
N VAL A 89 -16.76 6.57 -9.49
CA VAL A 89 -16.90 7.76 -10.35
C VAL A 89 -17.68 7.42 -11.62
N ALA A 90 -17.45 6.25 -12.23
CA ALA A 90 -18.18 5.78 -13.41
C ALA A 90 -19.68 5.72 -13.13
N GLU A 91 -20.07 5.15 -11.99
CA GLU A 91 -21.46 5.06 -11.56
C GLU A 91 -22.08 6.45 -11.30
N ARG A 92 -21.34 7.37 -10.66
CA ARG A 92 -21.84 8.71 -10.31
C ARG A 92 -22.03 9.61 -11.52
N GLU A 93 -21.06 9.61 -12.42
CA GLU A 93 -20.99 10.57 -13.54
C GLU A 93 -21.49 9.97 -14.86
N GLY A 94 -21.83 8.68 -14.89
CA GLY A 94 -22.25 7.98 -16.11
C GLY A 94 -21.14 7.87 -17.16
N MET A 95 -19.88 7.87 -16.70
CA MET A 95 -18.68 7.79 -17.53
C MET A 95 -18.21 6.34 -17.67
N ASP A 96 -17.48 6.05 -18.75
CA ASP A 96 -16.83 4.75 -18.90
C ASP A 96 -15.53 4.66 -18.08
N LEU A 97 -15.19 3.45 -17.64
CA LEU A 97 -13.98 3.19 -16.86
C LEU A 97 -12.72 3.58 -17.63
N GLU A 98 -12.66 3.38 -18.95
CA GLU A 98 -11.48 3.76 -19.76
C GLU A 98 -11.20 5.26 -19.70
N GLU A 99 -12.26 6.10 -19.75
CA GLU A 99 -12.13 7.55 -19.65
C GLU A 99 -11.60 7.99 -18.28
N ILE A 100 -12.02 7.30 -17.22
CA ILE A 100 -11.55 7.57 -15.85
C ILE A 100 -10.08 7.17 -15.68
N PHE A 101 -9.70 5.99 -16.17
CA PHE A 101 -8.31 5.54 -16.13
C PHE A 101 -7.39 6.42 -16.99
N ALA A 102 -7.86 6.95 -18.13
CA ALA A 102 -7.12 7.94 -18.90
C ALA A 102 -6.85 9.21 -18.09
N GLY A 103 -7.81 9.65 -17.27
CA GLY A 103 -7.61 10.75 -16.32
C GLY A 103 -6.60 10.42 -15.22
N PHE A 104 -6.54 9.17 -14.75
CA PHE A 104 -5.52 8.73 -13.79
C PHE A 104 -4.12 8.65 -14.41
N ASP A 105 -3.98 8.30 -15.69
CA ASP A 105 -2.69 8.31 -16.37
C ASP A 105 -2.07 9.72 -16.41
N GLU A 106 -2.89 10.75 -16.61
CA GLU A 106 -2.45 12.15 -16.56
C GLU A 106 -2.00 12.53 -15.14
N GLN A 107 -2.77 12.16 -14.12
CA GLN A 107 -2.41 12.38 -12.71
C GLN A 107 -1.15 11.60 -12.33
N ALA A 108 -1.02 10.36 -12.77
CA ALA A 108 0.14 9.50 -12.53
C ALA A 108 1.39 10.14 -13.14
N ARG A 109 1.34 10.67 -14.37
CA ARG A 109 2.48 11.39 -14.96
C ARG A 109 2.93 12.57 -14.11
N ASN A 110 1.99 13.30 -13.50
CA ASN A 110 2.30 14.45 -12.65
C ASN A 110 2.88 14.05 -11.27
N VAL A 111 2.43 12.93 -10.69
CA VAL A 111 2.86 12.45 -9.35
C VAL A 111 4.12 11.58 -9.43
N THR A 112 4.33 10.83 -10.52
CA THR A 112 5.47 9.90 -10.69
C THR A 112 6.82 10.64 -10.72
N MET A 113 6.83 11.92 -11.13
CA MET A 113 8.05 12.74 -11.13
C MET A 113 8.54 13.09 -9.71
N PHE A 114 7.68 13.03 -8.69
CA PHE A 114 8.05 13.19 -7.27
C PHE A 114 8.21 11.86 -6.53
N ALA A 115 7.71 10.75 -7.10
CA ALA A 115 7.72 9.42 -6.49
C ALA A 115 8.93 8.55 -6.88
N ILE A 116 9.99 9.11 -7.49
CA ILE A 116 11.31 8.44 -7.60
C ILE A 116 11.97 8.41 -6.21
N ILE A 117 11.31 7.77 -5.24
CA ILE A 117 11.86 7.38 -3.95
C ILE A 117 11.56 5.89 -3.85
N LYS A 118 12.60 5.11 -4.21
CA LYS A 118 12.76 3.66 -4.03
C LYS A 118 11.50 2.79 -4.08
N TYR A 119 11.40 2.04 -5.18
CA TYR A 119 10.58 0.84 -5.25
C TYR A 119 10.99 -0.15 -4.15
N ASN A 120 9.95 -0.74 -3.55
CA ASN A 120 9.93 -1.69 -2.43
C ASN A 120 10.24 -1.11 -1.05
N CYS A 121 9.14 -0.89 -0.32
CA CYS A 121 9.05 -0.76 1.13
C CYS A 121 9.60 0.53 1.75
N GLY A 122 9.03 1.66 1.37
CA GLY A 122 9.20 2.91 2.11
C GLY A 122 8.48 2.85 3.46
N ILE A 123 9.18 2.36 4.50
CA ILE A 123 8.85 2.69 5.90
C ILE A 123 9.42 4.09 6.14
N VAL A 124 8.54 5.09 6.13
CA VAL A 124 8.88 6.51 6.34
C VAL A 124 8.79 6.86 7.83
#